data_AF-A0A1G8F666-F1
#
_entry.id   AF-A0A1G8F666-F1
#
_cell.length_a   1.000
_cell.length_b   1.000
_cell.length_c   1.000
_cell.angle_alpha   90.00
_cell.angle_beta   90.00
_cell.angle_gamma   90.00
#
_symmetry.space_group_name_H-M   'P 1'
#
loop_
_entity.id
_entity.type
_entity.pdbx_description
1 polymer ?
#
loop_
_entity_poly.entity_id
_entity_poly.type
_entity_poly.pdbx_seq_one_letter_code
_entity_poly.pdbx_strand_id
1 'polypeptide(L)'
;MAMSNYLETAVLNLLRGVSFTPPTTVYIALYTNDPTDADIGTEVAAVDYARQKITFGEPTQGADGKAKIANDIEIAFPKAGTDWGTITHIGFRDAATGGNLLYYGALANPKKIDAGDRFRAMVGDFTLKLG
;
A
#
# COMPACT_ATOMS: atom_id res chain seq x y z
N MET A 1 1.88 -4.89 8.17
CA MET A 1 1.87 -5.09 6.70
C MET A 1 2.91 -6.15 6.37
N ALA A 2 2.67 -6.96 5.34
CA ALA A 2 3.56 -8.01 4.85
C ALA A 2 4.10 -7.65 3.45
N MET A 3 5.24 -8.24 3.06
CA MET A 3 5.78 -8.12 1.71
C MET A 3 5.04 -9.06 0.76
N SER A 4 4.93 -8.69 -0.51
CA SER A 4 4.47 -9.61 -1.55
C SER A 4 5.58 -10.59 -1.96
N ASN A 5 5.20 -11.70 -2.60
CA ASN A 5 6.14 -12.65 -3.22
C ASN A 5 7.09 -11.96 -4.22
N TYR A 6 6.60 -10.93 -4.92
CA TYR A 6 7.40 -10.11 -5.83
C TYR A 6 8.53 -9.40 -5.09
N LEU A 7 8.20 -8.68 -4.01
CA LEU A 7 9.20 -7.91 -3.27
C LEU A 7 10.13 -8.82 -2.47
N GLU A 8 9.63 -9.90 -1.88
CA GLU A 8 10.46 -10.89 -1.19
C GLU A 8 11.52 -11.48 -2.13
N THR A 9 11.11 -11.87 -3.33
CA THR A 9 12.03 -12.38 -4.36
C THR A 9 13.07 -11.32 -4.75
N ALA A 10 12.65 -10.07 -4.93
CA ALA A 10 13.54 -8.96 -5.23
C ALA A 10 14.57 -8.71 -4.11
N VAL A 11 14.14 -8.73 -2.86
CA VAL A 11 15.01 -8.55 -1.68
C VAL A 11 16.03 -9.67 -1.57
N LEU A 12 15.63 -10.94 -1.75
CA LEU A 12 16.56 -12.07 -1.73
C LEU A 12 17.58 -12.01 -2.88
N ASN A 13 17.15 -11.51 -4.04
CA ASN A 13 18.00 -11.35 -5.22
C ASN A 13 19.11 -10.30 -5.03
N LEU A 14 18.95 -9.34 -4.12
CA LEU A 14 20.02 -8.41 -3.75
C LEU A 14 21.27 -9.15 -3.24
N LEU A 15 21.08 -10.22 -2.45
CA LEU A 15 22.17 -11.06 -1.93
C LEU A 15 22.84 -11.91 -3.01
N ARG A 16 22.19 -12.04 -4.17
CA ARG A 16 22.71 -12.75 -5.35
C ARG A 16 23.37 -11.81 -6.36
N GLY A 17 23.50 -10.52 -6.03
CA GLY A 17 24.03 -9.51 -6.94
C GLY A 17 23.08 -9.17 -8.11
N VAL A 18 21.81 -9.57 -8.01
CA VAL A 18 20.78 -9.20 -8.99
C VAL A 18 20.19 -7.87 -8.56
N SER A 19 20.36 -6.85 -9.39
CA SER A 19 19.89 -5.49 -9.09
C SER A 19 18.36 -5.43 -9.07
N PHE A 20 17.80 -4.88 -7.99
CA PHE A 20 16.42 -4.41 -7.95
C PHE A 20 16.41 -2.90 -8.15
N THR A 21 15.71 -2.42 -9.18
CA THR A 21 15.51 -0.98 -9.39
C THR A 21 14.29 -0.54 -8.58
N PRO A 22 14.46 0.27 -7.52
CA PRO A 22 13.33 0.72 -6.73
C PRO A 22 12.40 1.59 -7.59
N PRO A 23 11.07 1.51 -7.39
CA PRO A 23 10.14 2.35 -8.13
C PRO A 23 10.34 3.82 -7.77
N THR A 24 10.26 4.70 -8.78
CA THR A 24 10.38 6.15 -8.61
C THR A 24 9.18 6.77 -7.91
N THR A 25 8.04 6.07 -7.88
CA THR A 25 6.83 6.49 -7.18
C THR A 25 6.12 5.24 -6.67
N VAL A 26 5.71 5.27 -5.40
CA VAL A 26 4.87 4.24 -4.81
C VAL A 26 3.44 4.77 -4.71
N TYR A 27 2.48 3.90 -4.94
CA TYR A 27 1.06 4.22 -4.91
C TYR A 27 0.33 3.37 -3.87
N ILE A 28 -0.67 3.94 -3.20
CA ILE A 28 -1.60 3.19 -2.37
C ILE A 28 -2.83 2.76 -3.19
N ALA A 29 -3.14 1.46 -3.11
CA ALA A 29 -4.31 0.82 -3.67
C ALA A 29 -5.25 0.35 -2.54
N LEU A 30 -6.57 0.46 -2.77
CA LEU A 30 -7.61 0.03 -1.84
C LEU A 30 -8.21 -1.30 -2.30
N TYR A 31 -8.33 -2.26 -1.39
CA TYR A 31 -8.84 -3.60 -1.68
C TYR A 31 -10.05 -3.95 -0.82
N THR A 32 -11.01 -4.65 -1.42
CA THR A 32 -12.21 -5.15 -0.73
C THR A 32 -12.00 -6.50 -0.05
N ASN A 33 -10.92 -7.21 -0.37
CA ASN A 33 -10.46 -8.45 0.28
C ASN A 33 -8.93 -8.46 0.42
N ASP A 34 -8.38 -9.53 0.99
CA ASP A 34 -6.93 -9.68 1.16
C ASP A 34 -6.25 -9.92 -0.20
N PRO A 35 -5.27 -9.10 -0.62
CA PRO A 35 -4.47 -9.37 -1.80
C PRO A 35 -3.51 -10.54 -1.68
N THR A 36 -3.22 -10.99 -0.45
CA THR A 36 -2.18 -11.96 -0.13
C THR A 36 -0.81 -11.55 -0.67
N ASP A 37 0.18 -12.38 -0.36
CA ASP A 37 1.52 -12.34 -0.92
C ASP A 37 1.55 -12.50 -2.45
N ALA A 38 0.58 -13.22 -3.01
CA ALA A 38 0.47 -13.57 -4.43
C ALA A 38 -0.30 -12.53 -5.28
N ASP A 39 -0.75 -11.42 -4.67
CA ASP A 39 -1.46 -10.33 -5.36
C ASP A 39 -2.74 -10.79 -6.08
N ILE A 40 -3.57 -11.58 -5.40
CA ILE A 40 -4.83 -12.14 -5.91
C ILE A 40 -6.08 -11.38 -5.45
N GLY A 41 -5.89 -10.21 -4.83
CA GLY A 41 -6.97 -9.40 -4.25
C GLY A 41 -7.76 -8.61 -5.28
N THR A 42 -8.96 -8.22 -4.89
CA THR A 42 -9.85 -7.34 -5.62
C THR A 42 -9.58 -5.89 -5.21
N GLU A 43 -8.84 -5.18 -6.05
CA GLU A 43 -8.72 -3.73 -5.97
C GLU A 43 -10.04 -3.06 -6.37
N VAL A 44 -10.37 -1.93 -5.76
CA VAL A 44 -11.54 -1.12 -6.15
C VAL A 44 -11.50 -0.79 -7.65
N ALA A 45 -12.61 -1.02 -8.34
CA ALA A 45 -12.79 -0.69 -9.75
C ALA A 45 -14.00 0.23 -9.92
N ALA A 46 -13.77 1.53 -9.96
CA ALA A 46 -14.79 2.56 -10.16
C ALA A 46 -14.24 3.73 -11.00
N VAL A 47 -15.12 4.47 -11.68
CA VAL A 47 -14.74 5.56 -12.60
C VAL A 47 -13.91 6.65 -11.90
N ASP A 48 -14.29 7.01 -10.67
CA ASP A 48 -13.62 8.05 -9.90
C ASP A 48 -12.48 7.51 -9.01
N TYR A 49 -12.21 6.21 -9.06
CA TYR A 49 -11.14 5.61 -8.27
C TYR A 49 -9.81 5.68 -9.02
N ALA A 50 -8.80 6.21 -8.34
CA ALA A 50 -7.41 6.14 -8.77
C ALA A 50 -6.50 5.92 -7.56
N ARG A 51 -5.45 5.12 -7.74
CA ARG A 51 -4.41 4.96 -6.71
C ARG A 51 -3.76 6.30 -6.41
N GLN A 52 -3.48 6.56 -5.13
CA GLN A 52 -2.85 7.81 -4.72
C GLN A 52 -1.36 7.62 -4.50
N LYS A 53 -0.55 8.64 -4.79
CA LYS A 53 0.88 8.59 -4.48
C LYS A 53 1.06 8.57 -2.96
N ILE A 54 2.04 7.79 -2.50
CA ILE A 54 2.47 7.76 -1.10
C ILE A 54 3.98 8.02 -1.05
N THR A 55 4.37 8.88 -0.12
CA THR A 55 5.76 9.16 0.22
C THR A 55 6.01 8.73 1.66
N PHE A 56 7.26 8.44 1.99
CA PHE A 56 7.69 8.00 3.30
C PHE A 56 8.87 8.86 3.76
N GLY A 57 8.90 9.16 5.06
CA GLY A 57 10.06 9.78 5.68
C GLY A 57 11.26 8.83 5.76
N GLU A 58 12.40 9.36 6.20
CA GLU A 58 13.62 8.58 6.37
C GLU A 58 13.43 7.40 7.35
N PRO A 59 14.06 6.24 7.09
CA PRO A 59 14.04 5.11 8.02
C PRO A 59 14.66 5.46 9.37
N THR A 60 14.04 4.97 10.44
CA THR A 60 14.55 5.07 11.82
C THR A 60 14.81 3.67 12.38
N GLN A 61 15.81 3.53 13.24
CA GLN A 61 16.06 2.30 14.00
C GLN A 61 15.30 2.38 15.32
N GLY A 62 14.32 1.50 15.50
CA GLY A 62 13.53 1.42 16.72
C GLY A 62 14.30 0.79 17.88
N ALA A 63 13.96 1.18 19.10
CA ALA A 63 14.50 0.54 20.31
C ALA A 63 14.08 -0.95 20.45
N ASP A 64 13.05 -1.36 19.69
CA ASP A 64 12.63 -2.75 19.51
C ASP A 64 13.54 -3.54 18.55
N GLY A 65 14.63 -2.92 18.06
CA GLY A 65 15.56 -3.53 17.10
C GLY A 65 15.03 -3.58 15.67
N LYS A 66 13.89 -2.95 15.40
CA LYS A 66 13.24 -2.97 14.07
C LYS A 66 13.44 -1.65 13.36
N ALA A 67 13.80 -1.71 12.08
CA ALA A 67 13.78 -0.55 11.21
C ALA A 67 12.34 -0.15 10.91
N LYS A 68 12.02 1.15 10.94
CA LYS A 68 10.66 1.68 10.72
C LYS A 68 10.68 2.83 9.71
N ILE A 69 9.67 2.84 8.82
CA ILE A 69 9.25 4.02 8.05
C ILE A 69 7.76 4.28 8.24
N ALA A 70 7.33 5.51 7.99
CA ALA A 70 5.92 5.88 7.98
C ALA A 70 5.63 6.90 6.87
N ASN A 71 4.38 6.95 6.40
CA ASN A 71 3.98 7.97 5.43
C ASN A 71 4.08 9.36 6.03
N ASP A 72 4.61 10.31 5.27
CA ASP A 72 4.94 11.67 5.71
C ASP A 72 3.96 12.74 5.20
N ILE A 73 2.96 12.33 4.41
CA ILE A 73 1.87 13.19 3.92
C ILE A 73 0.49 12.58 4.22
N GLU A 74 -0.52 13.44 4.35
CA GLU A 74 -1.93 13.01 4.25
C GLU A 74 -2.20 12.54 2.81
N ILE A 75 -2.93 11.44 2.69
CA ILE A 75 -3.33 10.86 1.42
C ILE A 75 -4.86 10.88 1.36
N ALA A 76 -5.41 11.60 0.40
CA ALA A 76 -6.85 11.68 0.19
C ALA A 76 -7.21 11.11 -1.19
N PHE A 77 -8.08 10.09 -1.20
CA PHE A 77 -8.65 9.58 -2.44
C PHE A 77 -9.71 10.55 -2.98
N PRO A 78 -10.05 10.46 -4.29
CA PRO A 78 -11.18 11.17 -4.85
C PRO A 78 -12.47 10.86 -4.09
N LYS A 79 -13.45 11.76 -4.21
CA LYS A 79 -14.80 11.49 -3.71
C LYS A 79 -15.42 10.39 -4.56
N ALA A 80 -15.98 9.37 -3.93
CA ALA A 80 -16.62 8.26 -4.60
C ALA A 80 -17.91 8.74 -5.28
N GLY A 81 -18.03 8.60 -6.60
CA GLY A 81 -19.29 8.82 -7.33
C GLY A 81 -20.26 7.65 -7.26
N THR A 82 -19.76 6.45 -6.95
CA THR A 82 -20.52 5.22 -6.72
C THR A 82 -19.97 4.53 -5.48
N ASP A 83 -20.72 3.58 -4.91
CA ASP A 83 -20.22 2.76 -3.81
C ASP A 83 -18.95 2.00 -4.23
N TRP A 84 -17.89 2.11 -3.44
CA TRP A 84 -16.65 1.32 -3.61
C TRP A 84 -16.65 0.06 -2.73
N GLY A 85 -17.66 -0.10 -1.88
CA GLY A 85 -17.80 -1.21 -0.95
C GLY A 85 -16.99 -1.02 0.33
N THR A 86 -16.75 -2.13 1.03
CA THR A 86 -15.97 -2.14 2.28
C THR A 86 -14.51 -2.42 1.97
N ILE A 87 -13.67 -1.41 2.17
CA ILE A 87 -12.22 -1.52 2.08
C ILE A 87 -11.71 -2.24 3.33
N THR A 88 -11.09 -3.39 3.11
CA THR A 88 -10.56 -4.24 4.19
C THR A 88 -9.03 -4.24 4.21
N HIS A 89 -8.39 -4.02 3.06
CA HIS A 89 -6.94 -4.05 2.91
C HIS A 89 -6.44 -2.87 2.09
N ILE A 90 -5.17 -2.55 2.29
CA ILE A 90 -4.42 -1.62 1.46
C ILE A 90 -3.20 -2.34 0.87
N GLY A 91 -2.80 -1.93 -0.32
CA GLY A 91 -1.57 -2.38 -0.96
C GLY A 91 -0.72 -1.21 -1.43
N PHE A 92 0.59 -1.38 -1.41
CA PHE A 92 1.55 -0.47 -2.03
C PHE A 92 1.97 -1.03 -3.38
N ARG A 93 1.84 -0.21 -4.41
CA ARG A 93 2.03 -0.57 -5.82
C ARG A 93 3.15 0.28 -6.43
N ASP A 94 3.90 -0.31 -7.34
CA ASP A 94 4.97 0.39 -8.07
C ASP A 94 4.48 1.22 -9.27
N ALA A 95 3.19 1.15 -9.61
CA ALA A 95 2.60 1.86 -10.74
C ALA A 95 1.21 2.43 -10.40
N ALA A 96 0.81 3.49 -11.11
CA ALA A 96 -0.50 4.11 -10.98
C ALA A 96 -1.65 3.17 -11.44
N THR A 97 -1.35 2.28 -12.38
CA THR A 97 -2.25 1.24 -12.91
C THR A 97 -1.44 -0.01 -13.22
N GLY A 98 -1.99 -1.21 -12.95
CA GLY A 98 -1.23 -2.46 -13.12
C GLY A 98 -0.06 -2.55 -12.14
N GLY A 99 1.13 -2.92 -12.64
CA GLY A 99 2.34 -3.01 -11.82
C GLY A 99 2.32 -4.15 -10.81
N ASN A 100 3.30 -4.15 -9.92
CA ASN A 100 3.49 -5.15 -8.89
C ASN A 100 3.06 -4.64 -7.51
N LEU A 101 2.48 -5.54 -6.71
CA LEU A 101 2.31 -5.33 -5.28
C LEU A 101 3.68 -5.39 -4.59
N LEU A 102 3.94 -4.45 -3.69
CA LEU A 102 5.18 -4.35 -2.90
C LEU A 102 4.93 -4.80 -1.45
N TYR A 103 3.95 -4.15 -0.80
CA TYR A 103 3.49 -4.47 0.54
C TYR A 103 1.97 -4.48 0.57
N TYR A 104 1.39 -5.21 1.51
CA TYR A 104 -0.04 -5.19 1.77
C TYR A 104 -0.35 -5.35 3.25
N GLY A 105 -1.58 -5.00 3.64
CA GLY A 105 -2.04 -5.29 4.99
C GLY A 105 -3.50 -4.94 5.20
N ALA A 106 -4.10 -5.61 6.18
CA ALA A 106 -5.43 -5.31 6.65
C ALA A 106 -5.49 -3.93 7.29
N LEU A 107 -6.58 -3.21 7.04
CA LEU A 107 -6.96 -2.06 7.85
C LEU A 107 -7.42 -2.55 9.22
N ALA A 108 -6.92 -1.92 10.29
CA ALA A 108 -7.36 -2.25 11.65
C ALA A 108 -8.88 -2.08 11.83
N ASN A 109 -9.47 -1.13 11.11
CA ASN A 109 -10.90 -0.92 11.03
C ASN A 109 -11.31 -0.80 9.56
N PRO A 110 -11.93 -1.84 8.96
CA PRO A 110 -12.45 -1.76 7.60
C PRO A 110 -13.35 -0.54 7.40
N LYS A 111 -13.30 0.05 6.20
CA LYS A 111 -14.00 1.29 5.87
C LYS A 111 -14.96 1.06 4.71
N LYS A 112 -16.27 1.17 4.98
CA LYS A 112 -17.28 1.27 3.92
C LYS A 112 -17.20 2.65 3.27
N ILE A 113 -17.13 2.68 1.95
CA ILE A 113 -17.09 3.91 1.16
C ILE A 113 -18.30 3.90 0.22
N ASP A 114 -19.31 4.68 0.58
CA ASP A 114 -20.52 4.84 -0.22
C ASP A 114 -20.39 6.05 -1.16
N ALA A 115 -21.29 6.17 -2.12
CA ALA A 115 -21.34 7.34 -2.99
C ALA A 115 -21.43 8.63 -2.15
N GLY A 116 -20.47 9.54 -2.36
CA GLY A 116 -20.34 10.76 -1.58
C GLY A 116 -19.22 10.76 -0.54
N ASP A 117 -18.70 9.59 -0.17
CA ASP A 117 -17.60 9.46 0.77
C ASP A 117 -16.23 9.58 0.09
N ARG A 118 -15.17 9.54 0.89
CA ARG A 118 -13.81 9.30 0.42
C ARG A 118 -12.97 8.61 1.47
N PHE A 119 -12.04 7.78 1.02
CA PHE A 119 -10.99 7.26 1.89
C PHE A 119 -9.91 8.32 2.13
N ARG A 120 -9.42 8.41 3.37
CA ARG A 120 -8.26 9.23 3.74
C ARG A 120 -7.36 8.48 4.70
N ALA A 121 -6.07 8.74 4.59
CA ALA A 121 -5.07 8.34 5.57
C ALA A 121 -4.26 9.56 5.99
N MET A 122 -4.12 9.76 7.29
CA MET A 122 -3.31 10.81 7.88
C MET A 122 -1.83 10.45 7.85
N VAL A 123 -0.97 11.44 8.11
CA VAL A 123 0.45 11.22 8.34
C VAL A 123 0.63 10.18 9.44
N GLY A 124 1.46 9.16 9.18
CA GLY A 124 1.77 8.10 10.13
C GLY A 124 0.78 6.93 10.20
N ASP A 125 -0.38 7.00 9.53
CA ASP A 125 -1.37 5.91 9.51
C ASP A 125 -0.79 4.63 8.91
N PHE A 126 0.14 4.76 7.96
CA PHE A 126 0.85 3.64 7.37
C PHE A 126 2.27 3.58 7.88
N THR A 127 2.51 2.57 8.71
CA THR A 127 3.83 2.25 9.25
C THR A 127 4.30 0.88 8.73
N LEU A 128 5.49 0.84 8.16
CA LEU A 128 6.21 -0.41 7.85
C LEU A 128 7.32 -0.62 8.86
N LYS A 129 7.49 -1.88 9.30
CA LYS A 129 8.58 -2.31 10.17
C LYS A 129 9.28 -3.53 9.58
N LEU A 130 10.60 -3.56 9.63
CA LEU A 130 11.43 -4.71 9.24
C LEU A 130 12.33 -5.10 10.42
N GLY A 131 12.43 -6.40 10.69
CA GLY A 131 13.17 -6.98 11.83
C GLY A 131 12.28 -7.72 12.82
#